data_AF-A0A679NI75-F1
#
_entry.id   AF-A0A679NI75-F1
#
_cell.length_a   1.000
_cell.length_b   1.000
_cell.length_c   1.000
_cell.angle_alpha   90.00
_cell.angle_beta   90.00
_cell.angle_gamma   90.00
#
_symmetry.space_group_name_H-M   'P 1'
#
loop_
_entity.id
_entity.type
_entity.pdbx_description
1 polymer ?
#
loop_
_entity_poly.entity_id
_entity_poly.type
_entity_poly.pdbx_seq_one_letter_code
_entity_poly.pdbx_strand_id
1 'polypeptide(L)' 'MAEERCSDYRLSAASLQSYLRKTFNDDTIAVESINGHYVFNLSQGCTLTEAHKNEINALRVQRR' A
#
# COMPACT_ATOMS: atom_id res chain seq x y z
N MET A 1 6.46 14.74 1.52
CA MET A 1 5.80 13.41 1.53
C MET A 1 5.04 13.28 0.23
N ALA A 2 5.13 12.13 -0.44
CA ALA A 2 4.37 11.86 -1.65
C ALA A 2 3.11 11.05 -1.27
N GLU A 3 1.93 11.55 -1.65
CA GLU A 3 0.67 10.85 -1.48
C GLU A 3 0.50 9.86 -2.64
N GLU A 4 0.35 8.58 -2.32
CA GLU A 4 0.08 7.53 -3.31
C GLU A 4 -1.31 6.95 -3.09
N ARG A 5 -1.93 6.49 -4.19
CA ARG A 5 -3.28 5.91 -4.18
C ARG A 5 -3.30 4.54 -4.83
N CYS A 6 -3.98 3.59 -4.20
CA CYS A 6 -4.24 2.25 -4.72
C CYS A 6 -5.73 1.90 -4.60
N SER A 7 -6.29 1.10 -5.49
CA SER A 7 -7.68 0.64 -5.32
C SER A 7 -7.79 -0.34 -4.15
N ASP A 8 -8.82 -0.16 -3.32
CA ASP A 8 -9.08 -1.01 -2.14
C ASP A 8 -9.65 -2.40 -2.50
N TYR A 9 -10.04 -2.58 -3.77
CA TYR A 9 -10.73 -3.77 -4.24
C TYR A 9 -10.01 -5.08 -3.88
N ARG A 10 -10.67 -5.90 -3.06
CA ARG A 10 -10.19 -7.19 -2.54
C ARG A 10 -8.86 -7.14 -1.77
N LEU A 11 -8.39 -5.95 -1.42
CA LEU A 11 -7.16 -5.74 -0.67
C LEU A 11 -7.51 -5.34 0.77
N SER A 12 -6.86 -5.97 1.75
CA SER A 12 -7.03 -5.56 3.15
C SER A 12 -6.11 -4.39 3.47
N ALA A 13 -6.64 -3.33 4.09
CA ALA A 13 -5.86 -2.18 4.56
C ALA A 13 -4.68 -2.63 5.44
N ALA A 14 -4.91 -3.57 6.35
CA ALA A 14 -3.88 -4.12 7.23
C ALA A 14 -2.76 -4.84 6.44
N SER A 15 -3.12 -5.62 5.42
CA SER A 15 -2.13 -6.32 4.58
C SER A 15 -1.30 -5.33 3.77
N LEU A 16 -1.93 -4.31 3.19
CA LEU A 16 -1.23 -3.25 2.46
C LEU A 16 -0.32 -2.45 3.40
N GLN A 17 -0.81 -2.06 4.57
CA GLN A 17 -0.03 -1.32 5.56
C GLN A 17 1.17 -2.13 6.05
N SER A 18 0.98 -3.39 6.44
CA SER A 18 2.09 -4.26 6.85
C SER A 18 3.12 -4.45 5.74
N TYR A 19 2.67 -4.60 4.48
CA TYR A 19 3.57 -4.68 3.32
C TYR A 19 4.39 -3.39 3.18
N LEU A 20 3.75 -2.23 3.16
CA LEU A 20 4.43 -0.95 2.98
C LEU A 20 5.42 -0.67 4.11
N ARG A 21 5.03 -0.89 5.37
CA ARG A 21 5.91 -0.73 6.53
C ARG A 21 7.16 -1.60 6.43
N LYS A 22 6.99 -2.86 6.01
CA LYS A 22 8.12 -3.79 5.85
C LYS A 22 9.00 -3.44 4.65
N THR A 23 8.40 -3.08 3.53
CA THR A 23 9.12 -2.74 2.28
C THR A 23 9.94 -1.47 2.43
N PHE A 24 9.39 -0.45 3.08
CA PHE A 24 10.06 0.84 3.28
C PHE A 24 10.76 0.97 4.64
N ASN A 25 10.69 -0.07 5.49
CA ASN A 25 11.19 -0.06 6.87
C ASN A 25 10.75 1.18 7.66
N ASP A 26 9.47 1.52 7.52
CA ASP A 26 8.86 2.75 8.02
C ASP A 26 7.53 2.43 8.70
N ASP A 27 7.54 2.36 10.04
CA ASP A 27 6.36 2.09 10.87
C ASP A 27 5.37 3.26 10.93
N THR A 28 5.72 4.44 10.41
CA THR A 28 4.84 5.60 10.39
C THR A 28 3.84 5.55 9.24
N ILE A 29 4.05 4.67 8.26
CA ILE A 29 3.12 4.48 7.15
C ILE A 29 1.76 4.01 7.69
N ALA A 30 0.74 4.82 7.41
CA ALA A 30 -0.66 4.55 7.69
C ALA A 30 -1.42 4.47 6.36
N VAL A 31 -2.33 3.50 6.26
CA VAL A 31 -3.18 3.32 5.08
C VAL A 31 -4.61 3.70 5.45
N GLU A 32 -5.15 4.69 4.74
CA GLU A 32 -6.51 5.19 4.93
C GLU A 32 -7.39 4.78 3.75
N SER A 33 -8.64 4.35 4.02
CA SER A 33 -9.61 4.05 2.96
C SER A 33 -10.47 5.27 2.68
N ILE A 34 -10.39 5.80 1.47
CA ILE A 34 -11.11 6.99 1.02
C ILE A 34 -11.73 6.68 -0.35
N ASN A 35 -13.05 6.71 -0.45
CA ASN A 35 -13.80 6.54 -1.71
C ASN A 35 -13.44 5.28 -2.54
N GLY A 36 -13.20 4.13 -1.90
CA GLY A 36 -12.82 2.90 -2.62
C GLY A 36 -11.34 2.86 -3.05
N HIS A 37 -10.53 3.73 -2.45
CA HIS A 37 -9.09 3.77 -2.64
C HIS A 37 -8.38 3.79 -1.29
N TYR A 38 -7.27 3.08 -1.21
CA TYR A 38 -6.29 3.25 -0.16
C TYR A 38 -5.36 4.40 -0.49
N VAL A 39 -5.26 5.34 0.44
CA VAL A 39 -4.38 6.51 0.40
C VAL A 39 -3.34 6.35 1.50
N PHE A 40 -2.08 6.62 1.17
CA PHE A 40 -0.98 6.56 2.13
C PHE A 40 0.14 7.51 1.73
N ASN A 41 0.91 7.93 2.71
CA ASN A 41 2.06 8.79 2.53
C ASN A 41 3.34 7.97 2.57
N LEU A 42 4.20 8.15 1.58
CA LEU A 42 5.55 7.62 1.58
C LEU A 42 6.56 8.69 2.00
N SER A 43 7.61 8.23 2.68
CA SER A 43 8.77 9.03 3.03
C SER A 43 9.42 9.64 1.78
N GLN A 44 10.05 10.80 1.94
CA GLN A 44 10.55 11.58 0.82
C GLN A 44 11.66 10.83 0.07
N GLY A 45 11.48 10.63 -1.25
CA GLY A 45 12.38 9.83 -2.08
C GLY A 45 11.94 8.37 -2.27
N CYS A 46 10.90 7.92 -1.56
CA CYS A 46 10.28 6.61 -1.78
C CYS A 46 9.13 6.71 -2.78
N THR A 47 9.06 5.78 -3.72
CA THR A 47 7.98 5.69 -4.72
C THR A 47 7.54 4.25 -4.92
N LEU A 48 6.29 4.05 -5.37
CA LEU A 48 5.81 2.74 -5.77
C LEU A 48 6.36 2.38 -7.16
N THR A 49 7.28 1.43 -7.18
CA THR A 49 7.76 0.82 -8.44
C THR A 49 6.70 -0.14 -9.00
N GLU A 50 6.85 -0.54 -10.26
CA GLU A 50 6.00 -1.58 -10.86
C GLU A 50 6.07 -2.90 -10.09
N ALA A 51 7.23 -3.24 -9.52
CA ALA A 51 7.39 -4.41 -8.66
C ALA A 51 6.49 -4.32 -7.41
N HIS A 52 6.43 -3.15 -6.76
CA HIS A 52 5.53 -2.94 -5.63
C HIS A 52 4.06 -3.08 -6.03
N LYS A 53 3.69 -2.58 -7.22
CA LYS A 53 2.31 -2.72 -7.74
C LYS A 53 1.95 -4.19 -7.99
N ASN A 54 2.89 -4.99 -8.50
CA ASN A 54 2.69 -6.43 -8.69
C ASN A 54 2.52 -7.18 -7.37
N GLU A 55 3.34 -6.89 -6.37
CA GLU A 55 3.20 -7.45 -5.02
C GLU A 55 1.86 -7.06 -4.38
N ILE A 56 1.47 -5.79 -4.47
CA ILE A 56 0.16 -5.30 -3.98
C ILE A 56 -0.98 -6.03 -4.69
N ASN A 57 -0.87 -6.29 -6.00
CA ASN A 57 -1.83 -7.12 -6.72
C ASN A 57 -1.84 -8.57 -6.23
N ALA A 58 -0.68 -9.16 -5.92
CA ALA A 58 -0.61 -10.51 -5.38
C ALA A 58 -1.31 -10.63 -4.00
N LEU A 59 -1.21 -9.59 -3.16
CA LEU A 59 -1.93 -9.50 -1.89
C LEU A 59 -3.46 -9.55 -2.07
N ARG A 60 -4.00 -9.13 -3.22
CA ARG A 60 -5.44 -9.24 -3.54
C ARG A 60 -5.90 -10.67 -3.79
N VAL A 61 -5.00 -11.50 -4.32
CA VAL A 61 -5.29 -12.87 -4.77
C VAL A 61 -5.21 -13.87 -3.62
N GLN A 62 -4.46 -13.54 -2.56
CA GLN A 62 -4.20 -14.44 -1.42
C GLN A 62 -5.42 -14.71 -0.52
N ARG A 63 -6.55 -14.01 -0.69
CA ARG A 63 -7.84 -14.40 -0.11
C ARG A 63 -8.48 -15.50 -0.97
N ARG A 64 -8.14 -16.76 -0.69
CA ARG A 64 -8.91 -17.96 -1.05
C ARG A 64 -9.25 -18.73 0.22
#